data_AF-A0A2U2CQL3-F1
#
_entry.id   AF-A0A2U2CQL3-F1
#
_cell.length_a   1.000
_cell.length_b   1.000
_cell.length_c   1.000
_cell.angle_alpha   90.00
_cell.angle_beta   90.00
_cell.angle_gamma   90.00
#
_symmetry.space_group_name_H-M   'P 1'
#
loop_
_entity.id
_entity.type
_entity.pdbx_description
1 polymer ?
#
loop_
_entity_poly.entity_id
_entity_poly.type
_entity_poly.pdbx_seq_one_letter_code
_entity_poly.pdbx_strand_id
1 'polypeptide(L)'
;MSQAETLNHPLRAIARPGWLRRRLERLRLFEPRFGEAATTRPEVIRLEAEDGAAKASPVRIFLGTTPAEWRALRVLFWSIRALRDPARSYELHVMANLARFPRRRWRTAYQGYRAAVPALAGGAGRAIYCETGTVFLEDPARLLDLDMGGAGWLAAPDGRLALLDCATLAPLWPAGELEDGTPPDRIEARARRGALPADWARGAEGAQGATGAALLPANAAPQAGSAPLARLWQDRERAADAAGFLPFTKDRASHEFGELIGLYRQMHDAQFFPGQRLKHHLAPVRELVAATGAETLLDYGAGKAEGYARIAGAPDDSPLRHTPAWPGVTVRCYDPGVETFADPGAEPVDGVISTDVVEHLCPWDVAWVLDDMFARARGFVFVVAACYPAVKRLPDGRNPHTTLQSHDWWRDQMRLAARRHPGIAWCLGCDDRGPLRKTTTLYRD
;
A
#
# COMPACT_ATOMS: atom_id res chain seq x y z
N MET A 1 12.49 -20.94 -17.35
CA MET A 1 13.84 -21.05 -16.76
C MET A 1 14.62 -19.82 -17.17
N SER A 2 14.78 -18.85 -16.27
CA SER A 2 15.50 -17.59 -16.53
C SER A 2 16.84 -17.66 -15.79
N GLN A 3 17.95 -17.75 -16.53
CA GLN A 3 19.29 -17.71 -15.95
C GLN A 3 19.68 -16.25 -15.70
N ALA A 4 19.98 -15.93 -14.44
CA ALA A 4 20.70 -14.72 -14.08
C ALA A 4 22.21 -15.03 -14.18
N GLU A 5 22.92 -14.45 -15.13
CA GLU A 5 24.37 -14.51 -15.15
C GLU A 5 24.94 -13.50 -14.15
N THR A 6 25.61 -14.01 -13.12
CA THR A 6 26.38 -13.21 -12.17
C THR A 6 27.81 -13.72 -12.17
N LEU A 7 28.77 -12.89 -12.57
CA LEU A 7 30.21 -13.18 -12.48
C LEU A 7 30.61 -13.24 -11.00
N ASN A 8 31.05 -14.44 -10.57
CA ASN A 8 31.39 -14.77 -9.18
C ASN A 8 32.86 -14.45 -8.87
N HIS A 9 33.11 -13.64 -7.83
CA HIS A 9 34.38 -13.61 -7.10
C HIS A 9 34.09 -13.99 -5.64
N PRO A 10 34.78 -14.97 -5.03
CA PRO A 10 34.30 -15.58 -3.79
C PRO A 10 34.74 -14.79 -2.56
N LEU A 11 33.83 -13.97 -2.00
CA LEU A 11 33.87 -13.64 -0.59
C LEU A 11 32.92 -14.59 0.14
N ARG A 12 33.49 -15.49 0.95
CA ARG A 12 32.74 -16.44 1.80
C ARG A 12 31.76 -15.67 2.68
N ALA A 13 30.47 -15.77 2.37
CA ALA A 13 29.41 -15.28 3.24
C ALA A 13 29.39 -16.12 4.53
N ILE A 14 29.76 -15.51 5.66
CA ILE A 14 29.63 -16.13 6.98
C ILE A 14 28.13 -16.33 7.24
N ALA A 15 27.69 -17.59 7.30
CA ALA A 15 26.34 -17.95 7.65
C ALA A 15 26.03 -17.45 9.08
N ARG A 16 25.12 -16.49 9.22
CA ARG A 16 24.72 -15.95 10.53
C ARG A 16 23.83 -16.98 11.26
N PRO A 17 24.00 -17.17 12.58
CA PRO A 17 23.16 -18.09 13.36
C PRO A 17 21.66 -17.75 13.26
N GLY A 18 20.79 -18.77 13.23
CA GLY A 18 19.34 -18.59 13.03
C GLY A 18 18.64 -17.71 14.09
N TRP A 19 19.17 -17.63 15.30
CA TRP A 19 18.67 -16.70 16.33
C TRP A 19 19.01 -15.25 16.02
N LEU A 20 20.18 -14.98 15.43
CA LEU A 20 20.61 -13.65 15.02
C LEU A 20 19.84 -13.20 13.77
N ARG A 21 19.54 -14.12 12.85
CA ARG A 21 18.64 -13.86 11.71
C ARG A 21 17.23 -13.51 12.17
N ARG A 22 16.64 -14.31 13.07
CA ARG A 22 15.33 -14.03 13.69
C ARG A 22 15.32 -12.74 14.52
N ARG A 23 16.40 -12.42 15.24
CA ARG A 23 16.54 -11.17 15.99
C ARG A 23 16.69 -9.96 15.06
N LEU A 24 17.41 -10.10 13.95
CA LEU A 24 17.54 -9.05 12.92
C LEU A 24 16.25 -8.88 12.10
N GLU A 25 15.52 -9.94 11.80
CA GLU A 25 14.17 -9.87 11.20
C GLU A 25 13.17 -9.23 12.16
N ARG A 26 13.26 -9.58 13.45
CA ARG A 26 12.47 -8.95 14.51
C ARG A 26 12.82 -7.46 14.67
N LEU A 27 14.10 -7.08 14.65
CA LEU A 27 14.54 -5.67 14.62
C LEU A 27 14.13 -4.94 13.33
N ARG A 28 14.12 -5.63 12.17
CA ARG A 28 13.61 -5.13 10.89
C ARG A 28 12.08 -4.92 10.88
N LEU A 29 11.35 -5.53 11.81
CA LEU A 29 9.89 -5.42 11.98
C LEU A 29 9.48 -4.37 13.03
N PHE A 30 10.40 -3.91 13.90
CA PHE A 30 10.07 -3.08 15.06
C PHE A 30 10.60 -1.64 15.05
N GLU A 31 11.56 -1.34 14.19
CA GLU A 31 11.83 0.04 13.82
C GLU A 31 11.16 0.28 12.47
N PRO A 32 10.45 1.41 12.25
CA PRO A 32 10.15 1.82 10.89
C PRO A 32 11.48 1.74 10.14
N ARG A 33 11.52 0.99 9.02
CA ARG A 33 12.67 1.05 8.12
C ARG A 33 13.00 2.53 8.00
N PHE A 34 14.20 2.93 8.39
CA PHE A 34 14.65 4.32 8.39
C PHE A 34 14.02 5.04 7.18
N GLY A 35 13.01 5.90 7.43
CA GLY A 35 12.37 6.71 6.39
C GLY A 35 10.93 6.39 5.96
N GLU A 36 10.22 5.35 6.46
CA GLU A 36 8.77 5.25 6.15
C GLU A 36 8.03 6.49 6.68
N ALA A 37 7.26 7.16 5.80
CA ALA A 37 6.54 8.37 6.16
C ALA A 37 5.50 8.06 7.25
N ALA A 38 5.55 8.85 8.33
CA ALA A 38 4.57 8.74 9.39
C ALA A 38 3.30 9.49 8.99
N THR A 39 2.14 8.86 9.17
CA THR A 39 0.83 9.45 8.89
C THR A 39 0.27 10.09 10.16
N THR A 40 -0.47 11.19 10.04
CA THR A 40 -1.03 11.88 11.21
C THR A 40 -2.37 11.27 11.66
N ARG A 41 -3.05 10.58 10.76
CA ARG A 41 -4.37 9.96 10.96
C ARG A 41 -4.52 8.68 10.16
N PRO A 42 -5.47 7.79 10.53
CA PRO A 42 -5.82 6.64 9.71
C PRO A 42 -6.38 7.07 8.35
N GLU A 43 -6.04 6.33 7.30
CA GLU A 43 -6.78 6.42 6.04
C GLU A 43 -8.14 5.73 6.20
N VAL A 44 -9.19 6.29 5.60
CA VAL A 44 -10.56 5.78 5.79
C VAL A 44 -11.16 5.42 4.44
N ILE A 45 -11.48 4.14 4.27
CA ILE A 45 -12.26 3.66 3.13
C ILE A 45 -13.72 3.54 3.57
N ARG A 46 -14.60 4.27 2.90
CA ARG A 46 -16.05 4.20 3.12
C ARG A 46 -16.73 3.29 2.12
N LEU A 47 -17.39 2.24 2.59
CA LEU A 47 -18.32 1.47 1.79
C LEU A 47 -19.72 2.00 2.13
N GLU A 48 -20.26 2.83 1.25
CA GLU A 48 -21.58 3.42 1.45
C GLU A 48 -22.69 2.35 1.37
N ALA A 49 -23.77 2.60 2.10
CA ALA A 49 -25.00 1.84 1.95
C ALA A 49 -25.63 2.13 0.57
N GLU A 50 -26.39 1.17 0.05
CA GLU A 50 -27.14 1.36 -1.19
C GLU A 50 -28.24 2.42 -1.04
N ASP A 51 -28.57 3.07 -2.15
CA ASP A 51 -29.57 4.14 -2.18
C ASP A 51 -30.93 3.66 -1.63
N GLY A 52 -31.51 4.46 -0.74
CA GLY A 52 -32.78 4.14 -0.08
C GLY A 52 -32.66 3.35 1.23
N ALA A 53 -31.45 2.93 1.64
CA ALA A 53 -31.22 2.34 2.94
C ALA A 53 -31.44 3.35 4.09
N ALA A 54 -31.91 2.85 5.24
CA ALA A 54 -32.07 3.68 6.43
C ALA A 54 -30.71 4.20 6.92
N LYS A 55 -30.63 5.49 7.29
CA LYS A 55 -29.40 6.07 7.84
C LYS A 55 -29.12 5.51 9.23
N ALA A 56 -28.24 4.50 9.30
CA ALA A 56 -27.68 3.96 10.53
C ALA A 56 -26.25 4.47 10.76
N SER A 57 -25.76 4.38 12.00
CA SER A 57 -24.34 4.60 12.27
C SER A 57 -23.48 3.55 11.55
N PRO A 58 -22.36 3.95 10.94
CA PRO A 58 -21.54 3.03 10.18
C PRO A 58 -20.91 1.96 11.07
N VAL A 59 -20.71 0.78 10.49
CA VAL A 59 -19.86 -0.27 11.05
C VAL A 59 -18.42 0.20 10.96
N ARG A 60 -17.81 0.54 12.10
CA ARG A 60 -16.42 1.03 12.15
C ARG A 60 -15.47 -0.12 12.42
N ILE A 61 -14.55 -0.34 11.48
CA ILE A 61 -13.53 -1.38 11.54
C ILE A 61 -12.15 -0.72 11.50
N PHE A 62 -11.38 -0.88 12.55
CA PHE A 62 -10.03 -0.36 12.71
C PHE A 62 -9.00 -1.44 12.42
N LEU A 63 -8.12 -1.19 11.47
CA LEU A 63 -7.27 -2.19 10.84
C LEU A 63 -5.80 -1.92 11.11
N GLY A 64 -5.14 -2.82 11.85
CA GLY A 64 -3.69 -2.78 12.05
C GLY A 64 -2.94 -3.42 10.88
N THR A 65 -2.06 -2.67 10.22
CA THR A 65 -1.29 -3.17 9.06
C THR A 65 0.06 -2.46 8.88
N THR A 66 0.86 -2.99 7.97
CA THR A 66 1.98 -2.28 7.31
C THR A 66 1.77 -2.22 5.80
N PRO A 67 2.41 -1.29 5.09
CA PRO A 67 2.40 -1.28 3.62
C PRO A 67 2.97 -2.57 2.99
N ALA A 68 3.93 -3.21 3.66
CA ALA A 68 4.50 -4.49 3.21
C ALA A 68 3.46 -5.61 3.12
N GLU A 69 2.39 -5.53 3.91
CA GLU A 69 1.29 -6.50 3.95
C GLU A 69 0.13 -6.12 3.01
N TRP A 70 0.35 -5.20 2.04
CA TRP A 70 -0.68 -4.69 1.13
C TRP A 70 -1.52 -5.79 0.45
N ARG A 71 -0.88 -6.87 -0.01
CA ARG A 71 -1.57 -7.99 -0.66
C ARG A 71 -2.58 -8.65 0.27
N ALA A 72 -2.22 -8.76 1.55
CA ALA A 72 -3.09 -9.30 2.56
C ALA A 72 -4.19 -8.35 2.98
N LEU A 73 -3.86 -7.05 3.05
CA LEU A 73 -4.84 -6.02 3.34
C LEU A 73 -5.94 -6.00 2.26
N ARG A 74 -5.57 -6.19 0.99
CA ARG A 74 -6.53 -6.30 -0.12
C ARG A 74 -7.48 -7.49 0.03
N VAL A 75 -7.00 -8.65 0.45
CA VAL A 75 -7.86 -9.83 0.67
C VAL A 75 -8.82 -9.60 1.85
N LEU A 76 -8.33 -9.02 2.94
CA LEU A 76 -9.17 -8.62 4.07
C LEU A 76 -10.28 -7.65 3.61
N PHE A 77 -9.92 -6.59 2.90
CA PHE A 77 -10.90 -5.64 2.37
C PHE A 77 -11.90 -6.27 1.41
N TRP A 78 -11.46 -7.17 0.55
CA TRP A 78 -12.35 -7.90 -0.34
C TRP A 78 -13.34 -8.77 0.45
N SER A 79 -12.87 -9.45 1.50
CA SER A 79 -13.76 -10.26 2.36
C SER A 79 -14.85 -9.43 3.02
N ILE A 80 -14.53 -8.22 3.48
CA ILE A 80 -15.52 -7.28 4.02
C ILE A 80 -16.47 -6.80 2.91
N ARG A 81 -15.93 -6.33 1.79
CA ARG A 81 -16.71 -5.79 0.67
C ARG A 81 -17.71 -6.81 0.13
N ALA A 82 -17.30 -8.07 -0.02
CA ALA A 82 -18.11 -9.12 -0.62
C ALA A 82 -19.18 -9.69 0.32
N LEU A 83 -19.01 -9.56 1.64
CA LEU A 83 -19.89 -10.19 2.64
C LEU A 83 -20.74 -9.19 3.43
N ARG A 84 -20.47 -7.89 3.31
CA ARG A 84 -21.22 -6.85 4.02
C ARG A 84 -22.69 -6.85 3.68
N ASP A 85 -23.52 -6.43 4.63
CA ASP A 85 -24.88 -6.00 4.36
C ASP A 85 -24.86 -4.71 3.51
N PRO A 86 -25.39 -4.73 2.26
CA PRO A 86 -25.41 -3.54 1.41
C PRO A 86 -26.32 -2.42 1.95
N ALA A 87 -27.25 -2.71 2.87
CA ALA A 87 -28.08 -1.71 3.52
C ALA A 87 -27.34 -0.93 4.62
N ARG A 88 -26.07 -1.25 4.89
CA ARG A 88 -25.26 -0.61 5.93
C ARG A 88 -24.01 0.04 5.36
N SER A 89 -23.61 1.14 5.97
CA SER A 89 -22.33 1.77 5.70
C SER A 89 -21.22 1.16 6.57
N TYR A 90 -20.01 1.05 5.99
CA TYR A 90 -18.83 0.56 6.68
C TYR A 90 -17.70 1.57 6.53
N GLU A 91 -17.03 1.89 7.63
CA GLU A 91 -15.81 2.69 7.63
C GLU A 91 -14.63 1.81 8.00
N LEU A 92 -13.69 1.66 7.08
CA LEU A 92 -12.49 0.87 7.26
C LEU A 92 -11.31 1.81 7.51
N HIS A 93 -10.86 1.88 8.76
CA HIS A 93 -9.83 2.78 9.25
C HIS A 93 -8.47 2.08 9.22
N VAL A 94 -7.63 2.40 8.24
CA VAL A 94 -6.29 1.82 8.04
C VAL A 94 -5.28 2.48 8.96
N MET A 95 -4.78 1.72 9.93
CA MET A 95 -3.81 2.19 10.92
C MET A 95 -2.44 1.59 10.62
N ALA A 96 -1.60 2.39 9.99
CA ALA A 96 -0.21 2.08 9.73
C ALA A 96 0.64 3.34 9.95
N ASN A 97 1.77 3.20 10.64
CA ASN A 97 2.76 4.26 10.82
C ASN A 97 2.22 5.59 11.38
N LEU A 98 1.14 5.55 12.18
CA LEU A 98 0.59 6.74 12.84
C LEU A 98 1.63 7.42 13.74
N ALA A 99 1.99 8.66 13.40
CA ALA A 99 3.12 9.41 13.94
C ALA A 99 3.07 9.60 15.46
N ARG A 100 1.86 9.78 16.01
CA ARG A 100 1.64 10.04 17.44
C ARG A 100 1.91 8.84 18.35
N PHE A 101 2.04 7.64 17.81
CA PHE A 101 2.20 6.43 18.62
C PHE A 101 3.62 5.87 18.53
N PRO A 102 4.41 5.89 19.63
CA PRO A 102 5.70 5.20 19.68
C PRO A 102 5.51 3.69 19.77
N ARG A 103 6.12 2.95 18.84
CA ARG A 103 5.87 1.51 18.64
C ARG A 103 6.97 0.57 19.13
N ARG A 104 8.00 1.12 19.79
CA ARG A 104 9.21 0.37 20.23
C ARG A 104 8.92 -0.83 21.14
N ARG A 105 7.80 -0.82 21.86
CA ARG A 105 7.41 -1.85 22.84
C ARG A 105 6.29 -2.77 22.35
N TRP A 106 5.86 -2.64 21.11
CA TRP A 106 4.75 -3.44 20.58
C TRP A 106 5.25 -4.83 20.15
N ARG A 107 4.34 -5.81 19.96
CA ARG A 107 4.69 -7.15 19.44
C ARG A 107 4.59 -7.27 17.92
N THR A 108 3.91 -6.33 17.29
CA THR A 108 3.95 -6.09 15.84
C THR A 108 4.00 -4.58 15.61
N ALA A 109 4.13 -4.14 14.36
CA ALA A 109 4.10 -2.71 14.02
C ALA A 109 2.75 -2.03 14.29
N TYR A 110 1.69 -2.78 14.63
CA TYR A 110 0.32 -2.29 14.69
C TYR A 110 -0.54 -2.84 15.84
N GLN A 111 -0.08 -3.87 16.57
CA GLN A 111 -0.85 -4.53 17.63
C GLN A 111 -1.32 -3.55 18.73
N GLY A 112 -0.52 -2.52 19.03
CA GLY A 112 -0.86 -1.52 20.03
C GLY A 112 -1.96 -0.55 19.60
N TYR A 113 -2.29 -0.45 18.30
CA TYR A 113 -3.35 0.44 17.83
C TYR A 113 -4.73 0.07 18.38
N ARG A 114 -4.95 -1.19 18.79
CA ARG A 114 -6.20 -1.61 19.44
C ARG A 114 -6.53 -0.74 20.65
N ALA A 115 -5.52 -0.37 21.46
CA ALA A 115 -5.69 0.49 22.62
C ALA A 115 -6.03 1.95 22.25
N ALA A 116 -5.75 2.39 21.02
CA ALA A 116 -6.11 3.71 20.52
C ALA A 116 -7.53 3.80 19.93
N VAL A 117 -8.15 2.66 19.63
CA VAL A 117 -9.45 2.59 18.94
C VAL A 117 -10.55 3.37 19.67
N PRO A 118 -10.73 3.27 21.02
CA PRO A 118 -11.77 4.03 21.70
C PRO A 118 -11.67 5.54 21.46
N ALA A 119 -10.47 6.11 21.52
CA ALA A 119 -10.24 7.53 21.26
C ALA A 119 -10.46 7.88 19.77
N LEU A 120 -9.97 7.05 18.85
CA LEU A 120 -10.18 7.21 17.41
C LEU A 120 -11.66 7.13 17.01
N ALA A 121 -12.44 6.35 17.74
CA ALA A 121 -13.89 6.22 17.58
C ALA A 121 -14.68 7.32 18.31
N GLY A 122 -14.02 8.33 18.90
CA GLY A 122 -14.65 9.42 19.63
C GLY A 122 -15.27 9.01 20.97
N GLY A 123 -14.86 7.86 21.53
CA GLY A 123 -15.37 7.35 22.80
C GLY A 123 -16.84 6.98 22.80
N ALA A 124 -17.40 6.63 21.64
CA ALA A 124 -18.82 6.33 21.50
C ALA A 124 -19.05 5.04 20.71
N GLY A 125 -20.12 4.31 21.06
CA GLY A 125 -20.58 3.12 20.33
C GLY A 125 -19.60 1.94 20.40
N ARG A 126 -19.86 0.93 19.56
CA ARG A 126 -18.98 -0.23 19.40
C ARG A 126 -18.10 -0.07 18.15
N ALA A 127 -16.96 -0.75 18.14
CA ALA A 127 -16.05 -0.83 17.01
C ALA A 127 -15.38 -2.20 16.92
N ILE A 128 -14.96 -2.58 15.71
CA ILE A 128 -14.19 -3.80 15.47
C ILE A 128 -12.73 -3.40 15.28
N TYR A 129 -11.82 -4.12 15.93
CA TYR A 129 -10.39 -4.08 15.60
C TYR A 129 -10.01 -5.38 14.90
N CYS A 130 -9.29 -5.32 13.79
CA CYS A 130 -8.60 -6.50 13.28
C CYS A 130 -7.25 -6.21 12.62
N GLU A 131 -6.45 -7.26 12.44
CA GLU A 131 -5.16 -7.19 11.77
C GLU A 131 -5.25 -7.81 10.36
N THR A 132 -4.34 -7.42 9.46
CA THR A 132 -4.29 -7.81 8.03
C THR A 132 -4.32 -9.32 7.73
N GLY A 133 -4.05 -10.17 8.70
CA GLY A 133 -4.23 -11.63 8.59
C GLY A 133 -5.68 -12.11 8.69
N THR A 134 -6.65 -11.23 8.96
CA THR A 134 -8.06 -11.59 9.14
C THR A 134 -8.75 -11.79 7.79
N VAL A 135 -9.54 -12.85 7.64
CA VAL A 135 -10.44 -13.05 6.50
C VAL A 135 -11.83 -13.31 7.05
N PHE A 136 -12.77 -12.40 6.76
CA PHE A 136 -14.15 -12.59 7.16
C PHE A 136 -14.83 -13.66 6.28
N LEU A 137 -15.67 -14.47 6.91
CA LEU A 137 -16.46 -15.55 6.31
C LEU A 137 -17.96 -15.24 6.33
N GLU A 138 -18.36 -14.25 7.12
CA GLU A 138 -19.67 -13.63 7.13
C GLU A 138 -19.56 -12.10 7.32
N ASP A 139 -20.69 -11.40 7.34
CA ASP A 139 -20.71 -9.94 7.58
C ASP A 139 -20.04 -9.60 8.94
N PRO A 140 -18.94 -8.80 8.94
CA PRO A 140 -18.28 -8.39 10.17
C PRO A 140 -19.21 -7.62 11.13
N ALA A 141 -20.27 -6.99 10.62
CA ALA A 141 -21.20 -6.23 11.44
C ALA A 141 -21.90 -7.07 12.50
N ARG A 142 -22.03 -8.39 12.29
CA ARG A 142 -22.60 -9.32 13.29
C ARG A 142 -21.76 -9.41 14.58
N LEU A 143 -20.48 -9.02 14.56
CA LEU A 143 -19.70 -8.86 15.80
C LEU A 143 -20.32 -7.81 16.72
N LEU A 144 -20.90 -6.75 16.16
CA LEU A 144 -21.44 -5.65 16.95
C LEU A 144 -22.65 -6.07 17.79
N ASP A 145 -23.31 -7.17 17.42
CA ASP A 145 -24.52 -7.69 18.07
C ASP A 145 -24.22 -8.68 19.19
N LEU A 146 -22.95 -9.06 19.39
CA LEU A 146 -22.57 -9.98 20.45
C LEU A 146 -22.88 -9.39 21.83
N ASP A 147 -23.39 -10.26 22.71
CA ASP A 147 -23.44 -9.95 24.14
C ASP A 147 -22.01 -9.96 24.70
N MET A 148 -21.64 -8.85 25.34
CA MET A 148 -20.32 -8.68 25.93
C MET A 148 -20.29 -9.11 27.39
N GLY A 149 -21.44 -9.46 28.00
CA GLY A 149 -21.52 -9.99 29.36
C GLY A 149 -20.88 -9.07 30.42
N GLY A 150 -20.90 -7.76 30.19
CA GLY A 150 -20.23 -6.75 31.02
C GLY A 150 -18.70 -6.66 30.83
N ALA A 151 -18.13 -7.29 29.81
CA ALA A 151 -16.75 -7.04 29.38
C ALA A 151 -16.68 -5.73 28.58
N GLY A 152 -15.56 -5.00 28.70
CA GLY A 152 -15.31 -3.80 27.88
C GLY A 152 -14.90 -4.15 26.45
N TRP A 153 -14.37 -5.36 26.25
CA TRP A 153 -13.98 -5.87 24.94
C TRP A 153 -14.01 -7.40 24.89
N LEU A 154 -14.33 -7.94 23.72
CA LEU A 154 -14.20 -9.37 23.38
C LEU A 154 -13.05 -9.52 22.40
N ALA A 155 -12.20 -10.54 22.56
CA ALA A 155 -11.12 -10.77 21.62
C ALA A 155 -10.83 -12.25 21.35
N ALA A 156 -10.29 -12.51 20.16
CA ALA A 156 -9.62 -13.77 19.84
C ALA A 156 -8.46 -14.01 20.82
N PRO A 157 -8.03 -15.27 21.06
CA PRO A 157 -6.95 -15.57 22.02
C PRO A 157 -5.68 -14.74 21.81
N ASP A 158 -5.28 -14.54 20.55
CA ASP A 158 -4.11 -13.77 20.14
C ASP A 158 -4.34 -12.24 20.06
N GLY A 159 -5.59 -11.78 20.18
CA GLY A 159 -5.99 -10.38 20.13
C GLY A 159 -6.08 -9.76 18.72
N ARG A 160 -5.89 -10.56 17.65
CA ARG A 160 -5.86 -10.06 16.27
C ARG A 160 -7.23 -9.70 15.70
N LEU A 161 -8.30 -10.12 16.36
CA LEU A 161 -9.68 -9.71 16.11
C LEU A 161 -10.33 -9.39 17.46
N ALA A 162 -10.98 -8.24 17.56
CA ALA A 162 -11.66 -7.82 18.77
C ALA A 162 -12.90 -6.98 18.48
N LEU A 163 -13.90 -7.11 19.35
CA LEU A 163 -15.03 -6.21 19.50
C LEU A 163 -14.77 -5.30 20.70
N LEU A 164 -14.92 -4.00 20.53
CA LEU A 164 -14.65 -2.98 21.54
C LEU A 164 -15.91 -2.17 21.83
N ASP A 165 -16.22 -1.97 23.11
CA ASP A 165 -17.17 -0.96 23.56
C ASP A 165 -16.42 0.35 23.81
N CYS A 166 -16.43 1.25 22.83
CA CYS A 166 -15.61 2.46 22.89
C CYS A 166 -16.04 3.42 23.99
N ALA A 167 -17.33 3.42 24.38
CA ALA A 167 -17.82 4.25 25.47
C ALA A 167 -17.31 3.76 26.82
N THR A 168 -17.33 2.44 27.04
CA THR A 168 -16.80 1.82 28.26
C THR A 168 -15.28 1.94 28.33
N LEU A 169 -14.58 1.78 27.20
CA LEU A 169 -13.13 1.74 27.16
C LEU A 169 -12.46 3.11 27.16
N ALA A 170 -13.06 4.16 26.60
CA ALA A 170 -12.44 5.48 26.50
C ALA A 170 -11.85 6.03 27.82
N PRO A 171 -12.54 5.97 28.98
CA PRO A 171 -11.96 6.43 30.25
C PRO A 171 -10.87 5.49 30.79
N LEU A 172 -10.87 4.21 30.40
CA LEU A 172 -9.92 3.20 30.88
C LEU A 172 -8.65 3.15 30.00
N TRP A 173 -8.80 3.44 28.71
CA TRP A 173 -7.78 3.38 27.67
C TRP A 173 -7.52 4.77 27.07
N PRO A 174 -6.94 5.70 27.84
CA PRO A 174 -6.63 7.03 27.34
C PRO A 174 -5.53 6.96 26.28
N ALA A 175 -5.80 7.51 25.09
CA ALA A 175 -4.83 7.50 23.99
C ALA A 175 -3.51 8.20 24.35
N GLY A 176 -3.55 9.25 25.18
CA GLY A 176 -2.36 9.98 25.63
C GLY A 176 -1.33 9.07 26.30
N GLU A 177 -1.74 8.06 27.08
CA GLU A 177 -0.78 7.14 27.68
C GLU A 177 -0.08 6.24 26.64
N LEU A 178 -0.79 5.87 25.58
CA LEU A 178 -0.18 5.12 24.47
C LEU A 178 0.78 6.03 23.68
N GLU A 179 0.43 7.30 23.49
CA GLU A 179 1.27 8.34 22.87
C GLU A 179 2.55 8.59 23.70
N ASP A 180 2.46 8.53 25.03
CA ASP A 180 3.59 8.60 25.96
C ASP A 180 4.44 7.31 26.01
N GLY A 181 4.05 6.26 25.27
CA GLY A 181 4.80 5.01 25.17
C GLY A 181 4.54 4.01 26.30
N THR A 182 3.38 4.13 26.96
CA THR A 182 2.89 3.08 27.86
C THR A 182 2.65 1.80 27.06
N PRO A 183 3.14 0.64 27.56
CA PRO A 183 2.91 -0.64 26.91
C PRO A 183 1.40 -0.93 26.71
N PRO A 184 0.95 -1.32 25.49
CA PRO A 184 -0.47 -1.54 25.21
C PRO A 184 -1.14 -2.55 26.13
N ASP A 185 -0.43 -3.60 26.54
CA ASP A 185 -0.90 -4.64 27.46
C ASP A 185 -1.28 -4.09 28.84
N ARG A 186 -0.58 -3.05 29.33
CA ARG A 186 -0.91 -2.39 30.59
C ARG A 186 -2.18 -1.56 30.50
N ILE A 187 -2.40 -0.91 29.36
CA ILE A 187 -3.62 -0.16 29.08
C ILE A 187 -4.79 -1.15 28.98
N GLU A 188 -4.63 -2.18 28.14
CA GLU A 188 -5.65 -3.19 27.87
C GLU A 188 -6.11 -3.94 29.13
N ALA A 189 -5.20 -4.21 30.08
CA ALA A 189 -5.49 -4.91 31.34
C ALA A 189 -6.46 -4.17 32.28
N ARG A 190 -6.72 -2.87 32.05
CA ARG A 190 -7.63 -2.05 32.90
C ARG A 190 -9.10 -2.32 32.64
N ALA A 191 -9.43 -2.94 31.51
CA ALA A 191 -10.79 -3.31 31.15
C ALA A 191 -10.96 -4.82 31.18
N ARG A 192 -12.12 -5.27 31.69
CA ARG A 192 -12.47 -6.69 31.66
C ARG A 192 -12.50 -7.18 30.21
N ARG A 193 -11.65 -8.17 29.91
CA ARG A 193 -11.59 -8.88 28.61
C ARG A 193 -12.50 -10.11 28.65
N GLY A 194 -13.37 -10.24 27.65
CA GLY A 194 -14.07 -11.48 27.33
C GLY A 194 -13.44 -12.21 26.14
N ALA A 195 -13.77 -13.49 25.98
CA ALA A 195 -13.38 -14.25 24.80
C ALA A 195 -14.41 -14.03 23.69
N LEU A 196 -13.95 -13.92 22.43
CA LEU A 196 -14.85 -14.09 21.30
C LEU A 196 -15.41 -15.53 21.30
N PRO A 197 -16.66 -15.73 20.87
CA PRO A 197 -17.20 -17.07 20.64
C PRO A 197 -16.29 -17.87 19.69
N ALA A 198 -16.20 -19.18 19.92
CA ALA A 198 -15.23 -20.04 19.20
C ALA A 198 -15.47 -20.10 17.68
N ASP A 199 -16.68 -19.78 17.23
CA ASP A 199 -17.05 -19.63 15.83
C ASP A 199 -16.53 -18.34 15.18
N TRP A 200 -16.28 -17.28 15.94
CA TRP A 200 -15.86 -15.98 15.39
C TRP A 200 -14.38 -15.88 15.02
N ALA A 201 -13.50 -16.63 15.66
CA ALA A 201 -12.06 -16.51 15.47
C ALA A 201 -11.39 -17.89 15.42
N ARG A 202 -11.26 -18.44 14.22
CA ARG A 202 -10.69 -19.78 14.00
C ARG A 202 -9.35 -19.72 13.29
N GLY A 203 -8.54 -20.74 13.56
CA GLY A 203 -7.45 -21.10 12.66
C GLY A 203 -7.98 -21.65 11.33
N ALA A 204 -7.10 -21.69 10.34
CA ALA A 204 -7.32 -22.22 9.00
C ALA A 204 -8.16 -23.50 8.89
N GLU A 205 -7.81 -24.49 9.70
CA GLU A 205 -8.27 -25.87 9.55
C GLU A 205 -9.74 -26.03 9.96
N GLY A 206 -10.27 -25.09 10.77
CA GLY A 206 -11.65 -25.08 11.21
C GLY A 206 -12.56 -24.08 10.49
N ALA A 207 -12.05 -23.38 9.46
CA ALA A 207 -12.74 -22.28 8.78
C ALA A 207 -13.55 -22.71 7.53
N GLN A 208 -13.34 -23.92 7.02
CA GLN A 208 -14.02 -24.36 5.80
C GLN A 208 -15.51 -24.63 6.09
N GLY A 209 -16.40 -23.88 5.43
CA GLY A 209 -17.86 -23.94 5.67
C GLY A 209 -18.32 -23.30 6.99
N ALA A 210 -17.44 -22.56 7.67
CA ALA A 210 -17.73 -21.88 8.93
C ALA A 210 -18.22 -20.45 8.72
N THR A 211 -18.87 -19.91 9.75
CA THR A 211 -19.16 -18.48 9.92
C THR A 211 -18.01 -17.80 10.68
N GLY A 212 -18.08 -16.48 10.88
CA GLY A 212 -17.11 -15.69 11.63
C GLY A 212 -15.94 -15.20 10.79
N ALA A 213 -14.72 -15.38 11.30
CA ALA A 213 -13.49 -15.00 10.64
C ALA A 213 -12.39 -16.07 10.82
N ALA A 214 -11.57 -16.22 9.78
CA ALA A 214 -10.35 -16.99 9.80
C ALA A 214 -9.16 -16.06 10.10
N LEU A 215 -8.26 -16.46 11.01
CA LEU A 215 -7.08 -15.69 11.38
C LEU A 215 -5.80 -16.30 10.79
N LEU A 216 -5.37 -15.79 9.64
CA LEU A 216 -4.21 -16.29 8.89
C LEU A 216 -2.94 -15.53 9.26
N PRO A 217 -1.74 -16.07 8.98
CA PRO A 217 -0.50 -15.30 9.11
C PRO A 217 -0.43 -14.19 8.05
N ALA A 218 -0.19 -12.94 8.47
CA ALA A 218 -0.18 -11.78 7.58
C ALA A 218 0.89 -11.85 6.45
N ASN A 219 2.00 -12.55 6.70
CA ASN A 219 3.14 -12.68 5.77
C ASN A 219 3.24 -14.02 5.05
N ALA A 220 2.25 -14.91 5.21
CA ALA A 220 2.21 -16.15 4.46
C ALA A 220 1.19 -15.97 3.34
N ALA A 221 1.64 -15.47 2.18
CA ALA A 221 1.02 -15.96 0.96
C ALA A 221 1.25 -17.48 0.98
N PRO A 222 0.20 -18.28 1.15
CA PRO A 222 0.37 -19.70 1.32
C PRO A 222 1.07 -20.24 0.07
N GLN A 223 2.21 -20.92 0.25
CA GLN A 223 2.88 -21.58 -0.86
C GLN A 223 1.91 -22.57 -1.52
N ALA A 224 2.01 -22.71 -2.84
CA ALA A 224 1.15 -23.60 -3.61
C ALA A 224 1.21 -25.03 -3.02
N GLY A 225 0.10 -25.44 -2.39
CA GLY A 225 0.00 -26.68 -1.63
C GLY A 225 -1.34 -26.72 -0.91
N SER A 226 -2.01 -27.87 -0.97
CA SER A 226 -3.43 -28.13 -0.66
C SER A 226 -3.99 -27.80 0.75
N ALA A 227 -3.30 -27.04 1.60
CA ALA A 227 -3.82 -26.69 2.94
C ALA A 227 -5.11 -25.85 2.83
N PRO A 228 -6.16 -26.10 3.65
CA PRO A 228 -7.42 -25.34 3.61
C PRO A 228 -7.22 -23.83 3.73
N LEU A 229 -6.23 -23.38 4.52
CA LEU A 229 -5.82 -21.98 4.63
C LEU A 229 -5.45 -21.37 3.29
N ALA A 230 -4.67 -22.14 2.53
CA ALA A 230 -4.07 -21.71 1.30
C ALA A 230 -5.14 -21.42 0.25
N ARG A 231 -6.10 -22.34 0.19
CA ARG A 231 -7.22 -22.28 -0.73
C ARG A 231 -8.13 -21.10 -0.41
N LEU A 232 -8.56 -20.94 0.85
CA LEU A 232 -9.43 -19.83 1.25
C LEU A 232 -8.83 -18.47 0.85
N TRP A 233 -7.54 -18.27 1.15
CA TRP A 233 -6.85 -17.03 0.78
C TRP A 233 -6.80 -16.82 -0.73
N GLN A 234 -6.34 -17.82 -1.47
CA GLN A 234 -6.20 -17.77 -2.92
C GLN A 234 -7.55 -17.61 -3.62
N ASP A 235 -8.62 -18.20 -3.10
CA ASP A 235 -9.99 -18.04 -3.61
C ASP A 235 -10.45 -16.59 -3.46
N ARG A 236 -10.21 -15.98 -2.28
CA ARG A 236 -10.56 -14.57 -2.05
C ARG A 236 -9.72 -13.63 -2.91
N GLU A 237 -8.43 -13.91 -3.06
CA GLU A 237 -7.56 -13.15 -3.95
C GLU A 237 -8.01 -13.26 -5.42
N ARG A 238 -8.30 -14.47 -5.92
CA ARG A 238 -8.81 -14.68 -7.28
C ARG A 238 -10.14 -13.95 -7.49
N ALA A 239 -11.04 -13.99 -6.51
CA ALA A 239 -12.31 -13.26 -6.60
C ALA A 239 -12.09 -11.73 -6.63
N ALA A 240 -11.16 -11.21 -5.84
CA ALA A 240 -10.78 -9.80 -5.90
C ALA A 240 -10.17 -9.41 -7.25
N ASP A 241 -9.31 -10.28 -7.82
CA ASP A 241 -8.72 -10.09 -9.14
C ASP A 241 -9.79 -10.09 -10.24
N ALA A 242 -10.71 -11.06 -10.22
CA ALA A 242 -11.81 -11.16 -11.16
C ALA A 242 -12.77 -9.95 -11.10
N ALA A 243 -12.96 -9.38 -9.91
CA ALA A 243 -13.74 -8.16 -9.72
C ALA A 243 -12.96 -6.87 -10.01
N GLY A 244 -11.66 -6.96 -10.33
CA GLY A 244 -10.80 -5.81 -10.51
C GLY A 244 -10.69 -4.92 -9.27
N PHE A 245 -10.83 -5.51 -8.09
CA PHE A 245 -10.93 -4.75 -6.84
C PHE A 245 -9.58 -4.15 -6.46
N LEU A 246 -9.55 -2.84 -6.21
CA LEU A 246 -8.48 -2.12 -5.52
C LEU A 246 -9.08 -1.35 -4.33
N PRO A 247 -8.42 -1.32 -3.16
CA PRO A 247 -8.96 -0.64 -1.99
C PRO A 247 -9.07 0.88 -2.16
N PHE A 248 -8.10 1.47 -2.86
CA PHE A 248 -8.07 2.86 -3.28
C PHE A 248 -8.08 2.90 -4.80
N THR A 249 -8.59 3.99 -5.36
CA THR A 249 -8.74 4.19 -6.82
C THR A 249 -8.48 5.65 -7.14
N LYS A 250 -8.41 6.02 -8.41
CA LYS A 250 -8.27 7.43 -8.82
C LYS A 250 -9.40 8.32 -8.27
N ASP A 251 -10.65 7.84 -8.31
CA ASP A 251 -11.82 8.58 -7.83
C ASP A 251 -11.95 8.59 -6.30
N ARG A 252 -11.22 7.68 -5.64
CA ARG A 252 -11.18 7.52 -4.19
C ARG A 252 -9.74 7.24 -3.76
N ALA A 253 -8.88 8.22 -4.05
CA ALA A 253 -7.49 8.17 -3.63
C ALA A 253 -7.39 8.30 -2.11
N SER A 254 -6.25 7.93 -1.55
CA SER A 254 -6.00 8.19 -0.14
C SER A 254 -6.05 9.69 0.15
N HIS A 255 -6.34 10.06 1.40
CA HIS A 255 -6.26 11.46 1.79
C HIS A 255 -4.84 12.00 1.60
N GLU A 256 -3.84 11.21 1.99
CA GLU A 256 -2.43 11.55 1.86
C GLU A 256 -2.02 11.81 0.40
N PHE A 257 -2.64 11.16 -0.60
CA PHE A 257 -2.40 11.45 -2.02
C PHE A 257 -2.63 12.93 -2.34
N GLY A 258 -3.77 13.49 -1.90
CA GLY A 258 -4.10 14.89 -2.12
C GLY A 258 -3.16 15.84 -1.39
N GLU A 259 -2.77 15.52 -0.15
CA GLU A 259 -1.78 16.29 0.61
C GLU A 259 -0.41 16.28 -0.09
N LEU A 260 0.04 15.12 -0.56
CA LEU A 260 1.31 14.97 -1.26
C LEU A 260 1.34 15.77 -2.56
N ILE A 261 0.28 15.75 -3.37
CA ILE A 261 0.19 16.61 -4.56
C ILE A 261 0.40 18.09 -4.20
N GLY A 262 -0.24 18.57 -3.12
CA GLY A 262 -0.05 19.94 -2.63
C GLY A 262 1.41 20.24 -2.22
N LEU A 263 2.07 19.30 -1.55
CA LEU A 263 3.47 19.43 -1.14
C LEU A 263 4.43 19.40 -2.34
N TYR A 264 4.19 18.56 -3.34
CA TYR A 264 5.01 18.50 -4.55
C TYR A 264 4.88 19.75 -5.41
N ARG A 265 3.68 20.35 -5.50
CA ARG A 265 3.49 21.67 -6.14
C ARG A 265 4.37 22.74 -5.51
N GLN A 266 4.39 22.84 -4.18
CA GLN A 266 5.28 23.78 -3.47
C GLN A 266 6.76 23.50 -3.78
N MET A 267 7.15 22.24 -3.93
CA MET A 267 8.51 21.90 -4.33
C MET A 267 8.81 22.32 -5.78
N HIS A 268 7.87 22.19 -6.72
CA HIS A 268 8.04 22.68 -8.09
C HIS A 268 8.21 24.21 -8.13
N ASP A 269 7.43 24.95 -7.34
CA ASP A 269 7.54 26.40 -7.17
C ASP A 269 8.95 26.77 -6.67
N ALA A 270 9.46 26.00 -5.69
CA ALA A 270 10.82 26.08 -5.16
C ALA A 270 11.92 25.52 -6.09
N GLN A 271 11.62 25.36 -7.38
CA GLN A 271 12.55 24.94 -8.43
C GLN A 271 13.12 23.52 -8.30
N PHE A 272 12.42 22.62 -7.61
CA PHE A 272 12.75 21.19 -7.63
C PHE A 272 12.19 20.47 -8.87
N PHE A 273 12.67 19.24 -9.06
CA PHE A 273 12.20 18.27 -10.06
C PHE A 273 12.29 18.75 -11.52
N PRO A 274 13.50 18.99 -12.05
CA PRO A 274 13.69 19.43 -13.43
C PRO A 274 13.30 18.39 -14.50
N GLY A 275 12.96 17.15 -14.12
CA GLY A 275 12.61 16.11 -15.10
C GLY A 275 13.80 15.43 -15.79
N GLN A 276 14.97 15.43 -15.15
CA GLN A 276 16.21 14.93 -15.77
C GLN A 276 16.57 13.47 -15.40
N ARG A 277 15.75 12.79 -14.60
CA ARG A 277 16.05 11.45 -14.08
C ARG A 277 16.11 10.39 -15.16
N LEU A 278 15.25 10.53 -16.16
CA LEU A 278 15.15 9.64 -17.29
C LEU A 278 16.49 9.42 -18.03
N LYS A 279 17.42 10.38 -17.99
CA LYS A 279 18.74 10.23 -18.63
C LYS A 279 19.50 8.98 -18.21
N HIS A 280 19.23 8.47 -17.01
CA HIS A 280 19.84 7.24 -16.48
C HIS A 280 19.19 5.94 -17.03
N HIS A 281 18.04 6.07 -17.70
CA HIS A 281 17.21 4.95 -18.16
C HIS A 281 16.87 5.03 -19.67
N LEU A 282 17.54 5.89 -20.44
CA LEU A 282 17.30 6.03 -21.88
C LEU A 282 17.53 4.72 -22.65
N ALA A 283 18.57 3.95 -22.29
CA ALA A 283 18.90 2.69 -22.94
C ALA A 283 17.82 1.59 -22.75
N PRO A 284 17.40 1.22 -21.52
CA PRO A 284 16.35 0.22 -21.35
C PRO A 284 15.00 0.64 -21.94
N VAL A 285 14.65 1.94 -21.92
CA VAL A 285 13.43 2.41 -22.59
C VAL A 285 13.55 2.31 -24.12
N ARG A 286 14.73 2.60 -24.70
CA ARG A 286 14.97 2.43 -26.14
C ARG A 286 14.78 0.98 -26.59
N GLU A 287 15.21 0.02 -25.77
CA GLU A 287 14.98 -1.41 -26.04
C GLU A 287 13.49 -1.74 -26.12
N LEU A 288 12.68 -1.22 -25.20
CA LEU A 288 11.23 -1.41 -25.20
C LEU A 288 10.56 -0.74 -26.39
N VAL A 289 10.95 0.50 -26.72
CA VAL A 289 10.49 1.22 -27.92
C VAL A 289 10.75 0.39 -29.18
N ALA A 290 11.97 -0.11 -29.35
CA ALA A 290 12.33 -0.92 -30.52
C ALA A 290 11.59 -2.28 -30.55
N ALA A 291 11.42 -2.93 -29.40
CA ALA A 291 10.75 -4.22 -29.31
C ALA A 291 9.24 -4.14 -29.58
N THR A 292 8.61 -3.00 -29.30
CA THR A 292 7.16 -2.79 -29.44
C THR A 292 6.78 -1.95 -30.66
N GLY A 293 7.76 -1.31 -31.32
CA GLY A 293 7.48 -0.36 -32.40
C GLY A 293 6.78 0.91 -31.91
N ALA A 294 7.01 1.33 -30.66
CA ALA A 294 6.32 2.46 -30.06
C ALA A 294 6.69 3.79 -30.74
N GLU A 295 5.67 4.59 -31.10
CA GLU A 295 5.84 5.92 -31.69
C GLU A 295 5.38 7.03 -30.73
N THR A 296 4.50 6.69 -29.78
CA THR A 296 3.94 7.59 -28.78
C THR A 296 4.22 7.10 -27.37
N LEU A 297 4.77 7.98 -26.52
CA LEU A 297 5.01 7.70 -25.11
C LEU A 297 4.32 8.71 -24.20
N LEU A 298 3.98 8.28 -22.99
CA LEU A 298 3.62 9.14 -21.86
C LEU A 298 4.74 9.05 -20.81
N ASP A 299 5.36 10.18 -20.48
CA ASP A 299 6.24 10.29 -19.32
C ASP A 299 5.42 10.74 -18.11
N TYR A 300 5.09 9.76 -17.27
CA TYR A 300 4.26 9.91 -16.09
C TYR A 300 5.12 10.38 -14.93
N GLY A 301 5.00 11.67 -14.59
CA GLY A 301 5.85 12.43 -13.66
C GLY A 301 7.13 12.94 -14.31
N ALA A 302 6.98 13.64 -15.43
CA ALA A 302 8.08 14.22 -16.19
C ALA A 302 8.74 15.44 -15.49
N GLY A 303 8.24 15.88 -14.34
CA GLY A 303 8.67 17.12 -13.70
C GLY A 303 8.55 18.31 -14.64
N LYS A 304 9.60 19.13 -14.73
CA LYS A 304 9.66 20.28 -15.65
C LYS A 304 10.06 19.93 -17.09
N ALA A 305 10.22 18.64 -17.40
CA ALA A 305 10.59 18.14 -18.73
C ALA A 305 11.89 18.72 -19.32
N GLU A 306 12.82 19.23 -18.50
CA GLU A 306 14.12 19.76 -18.98
C GLU A 306 15.05 18.67 -19.52
N GLY A 307 14.73 17.40 -19.27
CA GLY A 307 15.42 16.25 -19.86
C GLY A 307 15.14 16.05 -21.36
N TYR A 308 14.24 16.84 -21.96
CA TYR A 308 13.80 16.68 -23.34
C TYR A 308 13.97 17.94 -24.18
N ALA A 309 13.96 17.76 -25.49
CA ALA A 309 13.87 18.84 -26.46
C ALA A 309 12.40 19.16 -26.80
N ARG A 310 12.11 20.44 -27.00
CA ARG A 310 10.83 20.91 -27.55
C ARG A 310 10.69 20.48 -29.00
N ILE A 311 9.47 20.16 -29.43
CA ILE A 311 9.18 19.87 -30.84
C ILE A 311 9.20 21.19 -31.61
N ALA A 312 9.94 21.25 -32.72
CA ALA A 312 10.06 22.46 -33.54
C ALA A 312 8.67 22.90 -34.05
N GLY A 313 8.34 24.17 -33.88
CA GLY A 313 7.05 24.74 -34.30
C GLY A 313 5.87 24.47 -33.36
N ALA A 314 6.05 23.69 -32.30
CA ALA A 314 5.02 23.53 -31.27
C ALA A 314 4.94 24.78 -30.37
N PRO A 315 3.76 25.09 -29.79
CA PRO A 315 3.60 26.13 -28.77
C PRO A 315 4.56 25.95 -27.59
N ASP A 316 4.93 27.06 -26.94
CA ASP A 316 5.87 27.05 -25.82
C ASP A 316 5.40 26.23 -24.61
N ASP A 317 4.09 26.17 -24.41
CA ASP A 317 3.38 25.43 -23.38
C ASP A 317 2.95 24.02 -23.83
N SER A 318 3.34 23.58 -25.03
CA SER A 318 3.03 22.23 -25.50
C SER A 318 3.55 21.19 -24.48
N PRO A 319 2.75 20.17 -24.12
CA PRO A 319 3.22 19.05 -23.30
C PRO A 319 4.06 18.04 -24.09
N LEU A 320 4.14 18.21 -25.42
CA LEU A 320 4.82 17.26 -26.30
C LEU A 320 6.30 17.58 -26.42
N ARG A 321 7.11 16.54 -26.33
CA ARG A 321 8.57 16.56 -26.29
C ARG A 321 9.14 15.43 -27.15
N HIS A 322 10.43 15.52 -27.42
CA HIS A 322 11.18 14.46 -28.08
C HIS A 322 12.61 14.37 -27.53
N THR A 323 13.30 13.27 -27.84
CA THR A 323 14.71 13.07 -27.49
C THR A 323 15.46 12.39 -28.64
N PRO A 324 16.72 12.78 -28.93
CA PRO A 324 17.55 12.08 -29.92
C PRO A 324 17.83 10.61 -29.57
N ALA A 325 17.64 10.21 -28.31
CA ALA A 325 17.82 8.83 -27.88
C ALA A 325 16.80 7.86 -28.51
N TRP A 326 15.61 8.37 -28.87
CA TRP A 326 14.51 7.62 -29.49
C TRP A 326 13.98 8.41 -30.70
N PRO A 327 14.70 8.42 -31.83
CA PRO A 327 14.32 9.20 -33.00
C PRO A 327 12.92 8.82 -33.49
N GLY A 328 12.10 9.82 -33.82
CA GLY A 328 10.73 9.62 -34.31
C GLY A 328 9.67 9.42 -33.23
N VAL A 329 10.06 9.25 -31.96
CA VAL A 329 9.11 9.06 -30.85
C VAL A 329 8.66 10.40 -30.28
N THR A 330 7.34 10.57 -30.19
CA THR A 330 6.73 11.71 -29.50
C THR A 330 6.43 11.35 -28.05
N VAL A 331 6.87 12.18 -27.12
CA VAL A 331 6.64 12.00 -25.69
C VAL A 331 5.68 13.07 -25.18
N ARG A 332 4.54 12.68 -24.62
CA ARG A 332 3.71 13.56 -23.80
C ARG A 332 4.25 13.57 -22.39
N CYS A 333 4.67 14.74 -21.90
CA CYS A 333 5.08 14.93 -20.52
C CYS A 333 3.84 15.18 -19.66
N TYR A 334 3.72 14.41 -18.59
CA TYR A 334 2.67 14.55 -17.59
C TYR A 334 3.28 14.72 -16.20
N ASP A 335 2.81 15.69 -15.43
CA ASP A 335 3.11 15.85 -14.02
C ASP A 335 1.98 16.63 -13.33
N PRO A 336 1.22 16.04 -12.39
CA PRO A 336 0.09 16.72 -11.73
C PRO A 336 0.52 17.89 -10.83
N GLY A 337 1.81 17.99 -10.53
CA GLY A 337 2.45 19.10 -9.81
C GLY A 337 2.85 20.28 -10.70
N VAL A 338 2.76 20.16 -12.03
CA VAL A 338 3.17 21.19 -12.98
C VAL A 338 1.99 21.53 -13.91
N GLU A 339 1.46 22.76 -13.82
CA GLU A 339 0.24 23.17 -14.53
C GLU A 339 0.26 22.86 -16.04
N THR A 340 1.35 23.21 -16.73
CA THR A 340 1.54 22.95 -18.17
C THR A 340 1.51 21.46 -18.55
N PHE A 341 1.81 20.57 -17.59
CA PHE A 341 1.87 19.12 -17.80
C PHE A 341 0.81 18.39 -16.98
N ALA A 342 -0.20 19.07 -16.43
CA ALA A 342 -1.17 18.44 -15.55
C ALA A 342 -2.18 17.53 -16.27
N ASP A 343 -2.19 17.51 -17.61
CA ASP A 343 -3.05 16.67 -18.43
C ASP A 343 -2.29 15.49 -19.07
N PRO A 344 -2.57 14.24 -18.66
CA PRO A 344 -1.94 13.05 -19.24
C PRO A 344 -2.48 12.71 -20.64
N GLY A 345 -3.48 13.42 -21.15
CA GLY A 345 -4.19 13.10 -22.38
C GLY A 345 -5.25 12.01 -22.20
N ALA A 346 -6.23 12.01 -23.11
CA ALA A 346 -7.34 11.05 -23.11
C ALA A 346 -7.01 9.74 -23.86
N GLU A 347 -6.21 9.83 -24.93
CA GLU A 347 -5.91 8.70 -25.79
C GLU A 347 -4.80 7.81 -25.21
N PRO A 348 -4.92 6.47 -25.34
CA PRO A 348 -3.83 5.56 -25.03
C PRO A 348 -2.58 5.86 -25.88
N VAL A 349 -1.41 5.53 -25.33
CA VAL A 349 -0.09 5.65 -25.97
C VAL A 349 0.54 4.28 -26.15
N ASP A 350 1.58 4.17 -26.96
CA ASP A 350 2.26 2.89 -27.19
C ASP A 350 3.07 2.45 -25.97
N GLY A 351 3.61 3.39 -25.20
CA GLY A 351 4.30 3.08 -23.94
C GLY A 351 4.16 4.16 -22.86
N VAL A 352 4.17 3.73 -21.60
CA VAL A 352 4.18 4.62 -20.44
C VAL A 352 5.51 4.44 -19.70
N ILE A 353 6.15 5.55 -19.34
CA ILE A 353 7.39 5.57 -18.55
C ILE A 353 7.21 6.37 -17.27
N SER A 354 7.86 5.97 -16.18
CA SER A 354 7.81 6.66 -14.88
C SER A 354 9.12 6.40 -14.13
N THR A 355 9.95 7.42 -13.87
CA THR A 355 11.33 7.21 -13.37
C THR A 355 11.69 7.78 -12.00
N ASP A 356 10.87 8.66 -11.40
CA ASP A 356 11.06 9.26 -10.07
C ASP A 356 9.70 9.71 -9.52
N VAL A 357 8.77 8.75 -9.35
CA VAL A 357 7.35 9.02 -9.01
C VAL A 357 6.79 8.01 -8.04
N VAL A 358 6.88 6.71 -8.33
CA VAL A 358 6.10 5.72 -7.61
C VAL A 358 6.50 5.60 -6.14
N GLU A 359 7.77 5.88 -5.81
CA GLU A 359 8.26 5.97 -4.43
C GLU A 359 7.75 7.19 -3.66
N HIS A 360 7.27 8.22 -4.36
CA HIS A 360 6.70 9.46 -3.81
C HIS A 360 5.22 9.36 -3.50
N LEU A 361 4.57 8.31 -4.01
CA LEU A 361 3.16 8.02 -3.72
C LEU A 361 3.00 7.51 -2.30
N CYS A 362 1.87 7.86 -1.67
CA CYS A 362 1.41 7.11 -0.51
C CYS A 362 1.30 5.61 -0.88
N PRO A 363 1.74 4.67 -0.01
CA PRO A 363 1.76 3.25 -0.36
C PRO A 363 0.40 2.67 -0.73
N TRP A 364 -0.68 3.31 -0.29
CA TRP A 364 -2.05 2.90 -0.58
C TRP A 364 -2.50 3.21 -2.01
N ASP A 365 -1.85 4.19 -2.66
CA ASP A 365 -2.20 4.65 -4.00
C ASP A 365 -1.37 4.01 -5.11
N VAL A 366 -0.25 3.39 -4.76
CA VAL A 366 0.66 2.74 -5.73
C VAL A 366 -0.07 1.79 -6.66
N ALA A 367 -0.93 0.92 -6.11
CA ALA A 367 -1.60 -0.11 -6.91
C ALA A 367 -2.50 0.48 -8.00
N TRP A 368 -3.29 1.52 -7.70
CA TRP A 368 -4.18 2.11 -8.68
C TRP A 368 -3.45 3.06 -9.64
N VAL A 369 -2.38 3.73 -9.19
CA VAL A 369 -1.56 4.55 -10.09
C VAL A 369 -0.87 3.67 -11.12
N LEU A 370 -0.34 2.52 -10.72
CA LEU A 370 0.19 1.53 -11.66
C LEU A 370 -0.91 0.99 -12.58
N ASP A 371 -2.11 0.69 -12.06
CA ASP A 371 -3.24 0.27 -12.91
C ASP A 371 -3.62 1.34 -13.95
N ASP A 372 -3.59 2.63 -13.59
CA ASP A 372 -3.81 3.76 -14.53
C ASP A 372 -2.67 3.87 -15.57
N MET A 373 -1.41 3.66 -15.18
CA MET A 373 -0.29 3.59 -16.13
C MET A 373 -0.46 2.45 -17.14
N PHE A 374 -0.83 1.25 -16.68
CA PHE A 374 -1.08 0.12 -17.59
C PHE A 374 -2.29 0.34 -18.48
N ALA A 375 -3.38 0.92 -17.96
CA ALA A 375 -4.58 1.24 -18.74
C ALA A 375 -4.32 2.26 -19.87
N ARG A 376 -3.27 3.09 -19.74
CA ARG A 376 -2.87 4.08 -20.76
C ARG A 376 -1.91 3.51 -21.81
N ALA A 377 -1.33 2.34 -21.59
CA ALA A 377 -0.34 1.73 -22.49
C ALA A 377 -1.00 0.74 -23.45
N ARG A 378 -0.52 0.70 -24.70
CA ARG A 378 -0.84 -0.36 -25.68
C ARG A 378 0.26 -1.41 -25.82
N GLY A 379 1.52 -1.03 -25.58
CA GLY A 379 2.69 -1.88 -25.80
C GLY A 379 3.47 -2.17 -24.54
N PHE A 380 3.91 -1.13 -23.81
CA PHE A 380 4.71 -1.36 -22.61
C PHE A 380 4.55 -0.34 -21.47
N VAL A 381 4.94 -0.77 -20.27
CA VAL A 381 5.11 0.08 -19.09
C VAL A 381 6.53 -0.05 -18.53
N PHE A 382 7.24 1.07 -18.37
CA PHE A 382 8.55 1.14 -17.73
C PHE A 382 8.49 1.98 -16.45
N VAL A 383 8.73 1.37 -15.30
CA VAL A 383 8.68 2.05 -13.99
C VAL A 383 10.03 1.91 -13.30
N VAL A 384 10.50 2.96 -12.65
CA VAL A 384 11.62 2.92 -11.71
C VAL A 384 11.14 3.33 -10.32
N ALA A 385 11.53 2.54 -9.31
CA ALA A 385 11.21 2.81 -7.91
C ALA A 385 12.50 2.87 -7.06
N ALA A 386 12.72 3.97 -6.35
CA ALA A 386 13.78 4.04 -5.36
C ALA A 386 13.44 3.23 -4.08
N CYS A 387 14.31 2.29 -3.73
CA CYS A 387 14.20 1.45 -2.53
C CYS A 387 15.01 2.01 -1.34
N TYR A 388 15.27 3.32 -1.33
CA TYR A 388 16.04 4.03 -0.31
C TYR A 388 15.46 5.43 -0.04
N PRO A 389 15.68 6.03 1.15
CA PRO A 389 15.21 7.37 1.46
C PRO A 389 15.80 8.46 0.56
N ALA A 390 15.00 9.47 0.22
CA ALA A 390 15.52 10.66 -0.45
C ALA A 390 16.47 11.44 0.46
N VAL A 391 17.36 12.22 -0.17
CA VAL A 391 18.19 13.21 0.55
C VAL A 391 17.38 14.46 0.90
N LYS A 392 16.40 14.81 0.05
CA LYS A 392 15.55 15.99 0.21
C LYS A 392 14.50 15.77 1.30
N ARG A 393 13.82 16.85 1.69
CA ARG A 393 12.67 16.83 2.59
C ARG A 393 11.49 17.52 1.92
N LEU A 394 10.29 17.03 2.22
CA LEU A 394 9.04 17.72 1.92
C LEU A 394 8.94 18.99 2.78
N PRO A 395 8.11 19.98 2.39
CA PRO A 395 7.86 21.19 3.17
C PRO A 395 7.42 20.93 4.62
N ASP A 396 6.72 19.83 4.86
CA ASP A 396 6.29 19.38 6.19
C ASP A 396 7.37 18.59 6.98
N GLY A 397 8.58 18.48 6.43
CA GLY A 397 9.73 17.81 7.04
C GLY A 397 9.84 16.30 6.78
N ARG A 398 8.81 15.66 6.23
CA ARG A 398 8.82 14.23 5.88
C ARG A 398 9.83 13.92 4.76
N ASN A 399 10.18 12.64 4.63
CA ASN A 399 10.93 12.19 3.46
C ASN A 399 9.97 12.13 2.25
N PRO A 400 10.33 12.67 1.08
CA PRO A 400 9.49 12.59 -0.10
C PRO A 400 9.38 11.17 -0.67
N HIS A 401 10.32 10.25 -0.38
CA HIS A 401 10.09 8.84 -0.70
C HIS A 401 9.21 8.23 0.40
N THR A 402 7.88 8.39 0.26
CA THR A 402 6.88 7.96 1.23
C THR A 402 6.60 6.46 1.15
N THR A 403 6.88 5.82 0.00
CA THR A 403 6.84 4.36 -0.18
C THR A 403 8.25 3.77 -0.28
N LEU A 404 8.76 3.24 0.84
CA LEU A 404 10.07 2.58 0.91
C LEU A 404 9.96 1.06 1.05
N GLN A 405 9.67 0.40 -0.08
CA GLN A 405 9.43 -1.04 -0.13
C GLN A 405 10.53 -1.82 -0.83
N SER A 406 10.54 -3.14 -0.62
CA SER A 406 11.53 -4.04 -1.23
C SER A 406 11.23 -4.30 -2.70
N HIS A 407 12.22 -4.82 -3.42
CA HIS A 407 12.04 -5.20 -4.83
C HIS A 407 10.87 -6.16 -5.02
N ASP A 408 10.74 -7.18 -4.16
CA ASP A 408 9.63 -8.13 -4.26
C ASP A 408 8.25 -7.48 -4.09
N TRP A 409 8.14 -6.47 -3.22
CA TRP A 409 6.90 -5.72 -3.06
C TRP A 409 6.56 -4.95 -4.34
N TRP A 410 7.52 -4.21 -4.90
CA TRP A 410 7.32 -3.48 -6.17
C TRP A 410 6.98 -4.42 -7.33
N ARG A 411 7.64 -5.58 -7.41
CA ARG A 411 7.34 -6.62 -8.41
C ARG A 411 5.92 -7.15 -8.25
N ASP A 412 5.46 -7.36 -7.03
CA ASP A 412 4.10 -7.82 -6.77
C ASP A 412 3.06 -6.76 -7.16
N GLN A 413 3.35 -5.47 -6.96
CA GLN A 413 2.51 -4.37 -7.45
C GLN A 413 2.45 -4.33 -9.00
N MET A 414 3.61 -4.42 -9.68
CA MET A 414 3.67 -4.45 -11.15
C MET A 414 2.90 -5.65 -11.71
N ARG A 415 3.09 -6.84 -11.14
CA ARG A 415 2.38 -8.06 -11.56
C ARG A 415 0.87 -7.97 -11.36
N LEU A 416 0.42 -7.30 -10.30
CA LEU A 416 -1.01 -7.11 -10.06
C LEU A 416 -1.64 -6.29 -11.20
N ALA A 417 -1.02 -5.17 -11.56
CA ALA A 417 -1.47 -4.36 -12.69
C ALA A 417 -1.38 -5.17 -13.99
N ALA A 418 -0.24 -5.80 -14.27
CA ALA A 418 -0.04 -6.59 -15.50
C ALA A 418 -1.08 -7.70 -15.70
N ARG A 419 -1.50 -8.40 -14.63
CA ARG A 419 -2.55 -9.43 -14.70
C ARG A 419 -3.91 -8.90 -15.20
N ARG A 420 -4.18 -7.61 -15.00
CA ARG A 420 -5.41 -6.94 -15.44
C ARG A 420 -5.31 -6.39 -16.87
N HIS A 421 -4.10 -6.26 -17.39
CA HIS A 421 -3.80 -5.68 -18.70
C HIS A 421 -2.97 -6.67 -19.53
N PRO A 422 -3.55 -7.82 -19.92
CA PRO A 422 -2.82 -8.83 -20.67
C PRO A 422 -2.35 -8.28 -22.03
N GLY A 423 -1.12 -8.60 -22.41
CA GLY A 423 -0.50 -8.14 -23.66
C GLY A 423 0.37 -6.89 -23.52
N ILE A 424 0.36 -6.23 -22.36
CA ILE A 424 1.27 -5.11 -22.07
C ILE A 424 2.57 -5.64 -21.47
N ALA A 425 3.68 -5.44 -22.19
CA ALA A 425 5.01 -5.75 -21.67
C ALA A 425 5.37 -4.80 -20.52
N TRP A 426 6.15 -5.25 -19.53
CA TRP A 426 6.59 -4.33 -18.49
C TRP A 426 8.03 -4.56 -18.04
N CYS A 427 8.64 -3.48 -17.56
CA CYS A 427 9.97 -3.47 -17.00
C CYS A 427 9.98 -2.58 -15.75
N LEU A 428 10.49 -3.13 -14.65
CA LEU A 428 10.64 -2.46 -13.37
C LEU A 428 12.12 -2.30 -13.06
N GLY A 429 12.60 -1.07 -12.92
CA GLY A 429 13.88 -0.76 -12.29
C GLY A 429 13.69 -0.55 -10.79
N CYS A 430 14.42 -1.30 -9.97
CA CYS A 430 14.51 -1.00 -8.55
C CYS A 430 15.88 -0.43 -8.22
N ASP A 431 15.86 0.77 -7.66
CA ASP A 431 17.04 1.57 -7.36
C ASP A 431 17.47 1.37 -5.90
N ASP A 432 18.65 0.80 -5.68
CA ASP A 432 19.28 0.67 -4.38
C ASP A 432 20.41 1.70 -4.19
N ARG A 433 20.64 2.09 -2.94
CA ARG A 433 21.80 2.91 -2.56
C ARG A 433 22.76 2.08 -1.71
N GLY A 434 23.79 1.54 -2.36
CA GLY A 434 24.91 0.93 -1.67
C GLY A 434 25.86 1.99 -1.08
N PRO A 435 26.83 1.56 -0.25
CA PRO A 435 27.78 2.46 0.40
C PRO A 435 28.68 3.24 -0.57
N LEU A 436 28.87 2.74 -1.80
CA LEU A 436 29.79 3.33 -2.79
C LEU A 436 29.11 3.80 -4.08
N ARG A 437 27.92 3.26 -4.41
CA ARG A 437 27.20 3.62 -5.65
C ARG A 437 25.72 3.30 -5.54
N LYS A 438 24.93 3.96 -6.39
CA LYS A 438 23.57 3.54 -6.70
C LYS A 438 23.59 2.40 -7.71
N THR A 439 22.66 1.46 -7.58
CA THR A 439 22.50 0.34 -8.52
C THR A 439 21.03 0.19 -8.88
N THR A 440 20.75 0.05 -10.17
CA THR A 440 19.41 -0.27 -10.66
C THR A 440 19.36 -1.74 -11.04
N THR A 441 18.43 -2.49 -10.45
CA THR A 441 18.13 -3.87 -10.88
C THR A 441 16.89 -3.86 -11.74
N LEU A 442 16.98 -4.37 -12.97
CA LEU A 442 15.84 -4.47 -13.87
C LEU A 442 15.14 -5.82 -13.72
N TYR A 443 13.82 -5.80 -13.63
CA TYR A 443 12.93 -6.95 -13.68
C TYR A 443 12.02 -6.79 -14.89
N ARG A 444 11.84 -7.86 -15.66
CA ARG A 444 11.01 -7.89 -16.87
C ARG A 444 10.08 -9.10 -16.80
N ASP A 445 8.99 -9.05 -17.55
CA ASP A 445 8.05 -10.17 -17.78
C ASP A 445 8.08 -10.59 -19.25
#